data_AF-A0A1J4MRD6-F1
#
_entry.id   AF-A0A1J4MRD6-F1
#
_cell.length_a   1.000
_cell.length_b   1.000
_cell.length_c   1.000
_cell.angle_alpha   90.00
_cell.angle_beta   90.00
_cell.angle_gamma   90.00
#
_symmetry.space_group_name_H-M   'P 1'
#
loop_
_entity.id
_entity.type
_entity.pdbx_description
1 polymer ?
#
loop_
_entity_poly.entity_id
_entity_poly.type
_entity_poly.pdbx_seq_one_letter_code
_entity_poly.pdbx_strand_id
1 'polypeptide(L)'
;MSHEIYEVIKSQSPVYHRLNYLLYIGQIYSIISPELARQCFRNAREISRKKVARISSKSRHWWCLKCNSHLIPGISCDVKHEERKKRKNLNSQHSYKEDYKFNNLDQLEDQNNQSIEYEWIVNLAIRCYYCNKIKRHSFVSCDYPTN
;
A
#
# COMPACT_ATOMS: atom_id res chain seq x y z
N MET A 1 -32.59 15.32 -3.29
CA MET A 1 -31.50 14.46 -3.77
C MET A 1 -30.49 15.16 -4.69
N SER A 2 -30.90 15.96 -5.68
CA SER A 2 -29.96 16.67 -6.57
C SER A 2 -29.21 17.84 -5.90
N HIS A 3 -29.85 18.55 -4.99
CA HIS A 3 -29.28 19.72 -4.31
C HIS A 3 -28.15 19.38 -3.32
N GLU A 4 -28.28 18.28 -2.57
CA GLU A 4 -27.28 17.84 -1.59
C GLU A 4 -25.99 17.35 -2.28
N ILE A 5 -26.11 16.65 -3.41
CA ILE A 5 -24.96 16.23 -4.21
C ILE A 5 -24.21 17.47 -4.75
N TYR A 6 -24.95 18.49 -5.17
CA TYR A 6 -24.37 19.73 -5.70
C TYR A 6 -23.59 20.50 -4.63
N GLU A 7 -24.12 20.59 -3.40
CA GLU A 7 -23.46 21.22 -2.25
C GLU A 7 -22.19 20.45 -1.81
N VAL A 8 -22.24 19.11 -1.82
CA VAL A 8 -21.08 18.26 -1.51
C VAL A 8 -19.96 18.39 -2.55
N ILE A 9 -20.31 18.51 -3.84
CA ILE A 9 -19.32 18.72 -4.91
C ILE A 9 -18.70 20.11 -4.81
N LYS A 10 -19.48 21.14 -4.45
CA LYS A 10 -19.02 22.53 -4.31
C LYS A 10 -18.08 22.72 -3.10
N SER A 11 -18.27 21.95 -2.04
CA SER A 11 -17.42 21.96 -0.84
C SER A 11 -16.11 21.17 -0.98
N GLN A 12 -16.01 20.27 -1.96
CA GLN A 12 -14.75 19.58 -2.26
C GLN A 12 -13.83 20.46 -3.10
N SER A 13 -12.55 20.54 -2.72
CA SER A 13 -11.54 21.20 -3.54
C SER A 13 -11.53 20.60 -4.95
N PRO A 14 -11.59 21.42 -6.03
CA PRO A 14 -11.56 20.93 -7.41
C PRO A 14 -10.38 20.01 -7.72
N VAL A 15 -9.29 20.11 -6.95
CA VAL A 15 -8.13 19.22 -7.05
C VAL A 15 -8.48 17.78 -6.66
N TYR A 16 -9.21 17.57 -5.56
CA TYR A 16 -9.60 16.23 -5.12
C TYR A 16 -10.61 15.60 -6.07
N HIS A 17 -11.54 16.40 -6.63
CA HIS A 17 -12.46 15.92 -7.65
C HIS A 17 -11.71 15.40 -8.89
N ARG A 18 -10.75 16.17 -9.41
CA ARG A 18 -9.91 15.75 -10.55
C ARG A 18 -9.09 14.49 -10.25
N LEU A 19 -8.51 14.41 -9.05
CA LEU A 19 -7.75 13.23 -8.61
C LEU A 19 -8.65 11.99 -8.56
N ASN A 20 -9.79 12.08 -7.89
CA ASN A 20 -10.72 10.96 -7.74
C ASN A 20 -11.25 10.51 -9.10
N TYR A 21 -11.59 11.45 -9.99
CA TYR A 21 -12.02 11.15 -11.35
C TYR A 21 -10.95 10.36 -12.13
N LEU A 22 -9.69 10.83 -12.13
CA LEU A 22 -8.61 10.13 -12.82
C LEU A 22 -8.33 8.75 -12.24
N LEU A 23 -8.37 8.60 -10.92
CA LEU A 23 -8.18 7.30 -10.27
C LEU A 23 -9.32 6.33 -10.64
N TYR A 24 -10.57 6.79 -10.58
CA TYR A 24 -11.74 5.97 -10.91
C TYR A 24 -11.76 5.51 -12.36
N ILE A 25 -11.57 6.45 -13.31
CA ILE A 25 -11.47 6.12 -14.73
C ILE A 25 -10.27 5.20 -14.99
N GLY A 26 -9.13 5.47 -14.36
CA GLY A 26 -7.95 4.61 -14.45
C GLY A 26 -8.24 3.16 -14.05
N GLN A 27 -9.04 2.95 -12.99
CA GLN A 27 -9.44 1.60 -12.56
C GLN A 27 -10.29 0.89 -13.62
N ILE A 28 -11.31 1.56 -14.17
CA ILE A 28 -12.19 1.00 -15.21
C ILE A 28 -11.39 0.58 -16.44
N TYR A 29 -10.52 1.47 -16.92
CA TYR A 29 -9.71 1.18 -18.11
C TYR A 29 -8.57 0.21 -17.87
N SER A 30 -8.28 -0.20 -16.63
CA SER A 30 -7.13 -1.09 -16.36
C SER A 30 -7.28 -2.47 -17.00
N ILE A 31 -8.52 -2.91 -17.25
CA ILE A 31 -8.82 -4.17 -17.93
C ILE A 31 -8.96 -3.95 -19.45
N ILE A 32 -9.55 -2.82 -19.86
CA ILE A 32 -9.88 -2.53 -21.26
C ILE A 32 -8.67 -1.99 -22.03
N SER A 33 -7.95 -1.04 -21.45
CA SER A 33 -6.76 -0.40 -22.02
C SER A 33 -5.76 -0.04 -20.90
N PRO A 34 -4.83 -0.96 -20.58
CA PRO A 34 -3.82 -0.75 -19.55
C PRO A 34 -2.95 0.49 -19.79
N GLU A 35 -2.76 0.91 -21.03
CA GLU A 35 -1.98 2.09 -21.43
C GLU A 35 -2.71 3.37 -21.02
N LEU A 36 -4.01 3.46 -21.34
CA LEU A 36 -4.84 4.60 -20.96
C LEU A 36 -4.96 4.71 -19.44
N ALA A 37 -5.19 3.57 -18.77
CA ALA A 37 -5.19 3.52 -17.31
C ALA A 37 -3.87 4.07 -16.72
N ARG A 38 -2.72 3.60 -17.22
CA ARG A 38 -1.39 4.08 -16.79
C ARG A 38 -1.25 5.60 -16.95
N GLN A 39 -1.79 6.17 -18.01
CA GLN A 39 -1.78 7.62 -18.23
C GLN A 39 -2.67 8.35 -17.21
N CYS A 40 -3.86 7.83 -16.90
CA CYS A 40 -4.74 8.40 -15.86
C CYS A 40 -4.03 8.44 -14.50
N PHE A 41 -3.41 7.33 -14.09
CA PHE A 41 -2.65 7.27 -12.83
C PHE A 41 -1.41 8.18 -12.84
N ARG A 42 -0.70 8.27 -13.97
CA ARG A 42 0.43 9.21 -14.12
C ARG A 42 -0.03 10.66 -13.92
N ASN A 43 -1.13 11.05 -14.56
CA ASN A 43 -1.69 12.39 -14.44
C ASN A 43 -2.15 12.68 -13.00
N ALA A 44 -2.79 11.70 -12.35
CA ALA A 44 -3.17 11.82 -10.94
C ALA A 44 -1.93 12.03 -10.04
N ARG A 45 -0.82 11.32 -10.30
CA ARG A 45 0.45 11.52 -9.58
C ARG A 45 1.01 12.92 -9.74
N GLU A 46 0.98 13.45 -10.96
CA GLU A 46 1.49 14.79 -11.25
C GLU A 46 0.66 15.86 -10.57
N ILE A 47 -0.67 15.76 -10.61
CA ILE A 47 -1.58 16.68 -9.91
C ILE A 47 -1.32 16.62 -8.40
N SER A 48 -1.24 15.41 -7.84
CA SER A 48 -0.95 15.21 -6.42
C SER A 48 0.35 15.89 -5.98
N ARG A 49 1.42 15.77 -6.78
CA ARG A 49 2.71 16.44 -6.52
C ARG A 49 2.62 17.95 -6.65
N LYS A 50 2.06 18.45 -7.77
CA LYS A 50 1.97 19.89 -8.07
C LYS A 50 1.07 20.66 -7.11
N LYS A 51 0.04 20.02 -6.58
CA LYS A 51 -0.96 20.64 -5.70
C LYS A 51 -0.83 20.22 -4.24
N VAL A 52 0.22 19.48 -3.89
CA VAL A 52 0.46 18.93 -2.54
C VAL A 52 -0.79 18.20 -2.00
N ALA A 53 -1.54 17.56 -2.91
CA ALA A 53 -2.79 16.88 -2.59
C ALA A 53 -2.51 15.40 -2.35
N ARG A 54 -2.88 14.89 -1.18
CA ARG A 54 -2.59 13.51 -0.78
C ARG A 54 -3.57 12.55 -1.47
N ILE A 55 -3.03 11.58 -2.21
CA ILE A 55 -3.80 10.44 -2.71
C ILE A 55 -4.07 9.47 -1.55
N SER A 56 -5.27 8.93 -1.50
CA SER A 56 -5.68 7.97 -0.46
C SER A 56 -4.72 6.77 -0.39
N SER A 57 -4.43 6.29 0.82
CA SER A 57 -3.59 5.11 1.02
C SER A 57 -4.19 3.88 0.33
N LYS A 58 -5.52 3.71 0.40
CA LYS A 58 -6.27 2.62 -0.24
C LYS A 58 -6.04 2.58 -1.76
N SER A 59 -6.22 3.70 -2.46
CA SER A 59 -5.96 3.76 -3.91
C SER A 59 -4.47 3.59 -4.21
N ARG A 60 -3.60 4.15 -3.37
CA ARG A 60 -2.16 4.03 -3.52
C ARG A 60 -1.66 2.60 -3.31
N HIS A 61 -2.31 1.77 -2.51
CA HIS A 61 -1.95 0.35 -2.29
C HIS A 61 -2.00 -0.46 -3.58
N TRP A 62 -3.07 -0.28 -4.36
CA TRP A 62 -3.30 -1.00 -5.62
C TRP A 62 -2.73 -0.28 -6.84
N TRP A 63 -1.61 0.43 -6.66
CA TRP A 63 -0.97 1.20 -7.73
C TRP A 63 0.55 1.01 -7.70
N CYS A 64 1.10 0.65 -8.87
CA CYS A 64 2.53 0.57 -9.08
C CYS A 64 3.13 1.96 -9.37
N LEU A 65 3.89 2.50 -8.41
CA LEU A 65 4.55 3.80 -8.56
C LEU A 65 5.74 3.81 -9.55
N LYS A 66 6.14 2.66 -10.10
CA LYS A 66 7.19 2.60 -11.14
C LYS A 66 6.60 2.81 -12.53
N CYS A 67 5.65 1.97 -12.95
CA CYS A 67 5.06 2.00 -14.29
C CYS A 67 3.66 2.65 -14.36
N ASN A 68 3.14 3.12 -13.23
CA ASN A 68 1.82 3.70 -13.05
C ASN A 68 0.63 2.76 -13.31
N SER A 69 0.83 1.44 -13.37
CA SER A 69 -0.28 0.49 -13.59
C SER A 69 -1.15 0.34 -12.33
N HIS A 70 -2.46 0.18 -12.52
CA HIS A 70 -3.32 -0.36 -11.48
C HIS A 70 -2.99 -1.84 -11.26
N LEU A 71 -3.03 -2.27 -10.00
CA LEU A 71 -2.69 -3.62 -9.58
C LEU A 71 -3.99 -4.32 -9.21
N ILE A 72 -4.41 -5.22 -10.09
CA ILE A 72 -5.58 -6.07 -9.93
C ILE A 72 -5.04 -7.49 -9.72
N PRO A 73 -5.28 -8.11 -8.55
CA PRO A 73 -4.85 -9.47 -8.26
C PRO A 73 -5.26 -10.44 -9.37
N GLY A 74 -4.32 -11.28 -9.82
CA GLY A 74 -4.55 -12.28 -10.87
C GLY A 74 -4.56 -11.73 -12.30
N ILE A 75 -4.78 -10.42 -12.50
CA ILE A 75 -4.82 -9.80 -13.83
C ILE A 75 -3.53 -9.04 -14.13
N SER A 76 -3.15 -8.10 -13.25
CA SER A 76 -1.97 -7.23 -13.45
C SER A 76 -0.95 -7.32 -12.33
N CYS A 77 -1.23 -8.10 -11.29
CA CYS A 77 -0.28 -8.42 -10.25
C CYS A 77 -0.48 -9.80 -9.63
N ASP A 78 0.61 -10.33 -9.08
CA ASP A 78 0.62 -11.45 -8.14
C ASP A 78 0.65 -10.91 -6.71
N VAL A 79 0.02 -11.63 -5.78
CA VAL A 79 -0.12 -11.26 -4.38
C VAL A 79 0.28 -12.45 -3.53
N LYS A 80 1.29 -12.26 -2.67
CA LYS A 80 1.78 -13.29 -1.75
C LYS A 80 1.76 -12.77 -0.32
N HIS A 81 1.39 -13.65 0.60
CA HIS A 81 1.55 -13.43 2.04
C HIS A 81 2.94 -13.94 2.46
N GLU A 82 3.73 -13.06 3.07
CA GLU A 82 5.03 -13.39 3.66
C GLU A 82 4.94 -13.14 5.18
N GLU A 83 4.92 -14.20 5.98
CA GLU A 83 4.85 -14.11 7.44
C GLU A 83 6.25 -14.11 8.04
N ARG A 84 6.45 -13.31 9.11
CA ARG A 84 7.67 -13.35 9.91
C ARG A 84 7.39 -13.04 11.37
N LYS A 85 8.13 -13.68 12.27
CA LYS A 85 8.19 -13.29 13.68
C LYS A 85 9.13 -12.10 13.83
N LYS A 86 8.71 -11.06 14.55
CA LYS A 86 9.57 -9.95 14.98
C LYS A 86 9.58 -9.90 16.52
N ARG A 87 10.76 -9.80 17.13
CA ARG A 87 10.87 -9.52 18.56
C ARG A 87 10.28 -8.13 18.84
N LYS A 88 9.37 -8.01 19.81
CA LYS A 88 8.89 -6.71 20.28
C LYS A 88 9.98 -6.08 21.14
N ASN A 89 10.48 -4.90 20.74
CA ASN A 89 11.24 -4.05 21.64
C ASN A 89 10.23 -3.20 22.42
N LEU A 90 10.07 -3.49 23.72
CA LEU A 90 9.15 -2.80 24.63
C LEU A 90 9.42 -1.29 24.78
N ASN A 91 10.56 -0.78 24.27
CA ASN A 91 11.00 0.60 24.46
C ASN A 91 10.96 1.51 23.22
N SER A 92 10.44 1.07 22.06
CA SER A 92 10.35 1.95 20.88
C SER A 92 8.91 2.33 20.56
N GLN A 93 8.42 3.40 21.19
CA GLN A 93 7.35 4.19 20.59
C GLN A 93 7.86 4.77 19.26
N HIS A 94 7.09 4.55 18.19
CA HIS A 94 7.25 5.18 16.87
C HIS A 94 8.58 4.94 16.11
N SER A 95 8.52 4.07 15.08
CA SER A 95 9.03 4.40 13.73
C SER A 95 8.74 3.26 12.75
N TYR A 96 7.72 3.41 11.90
CA TYR A 96 7.59 2.59 10.69
C TYR A 96 8.48 3.17 9.60
N LYS A 97 9.79 2.99 9.72
CA LYS A 97 10.77 3.13 8.63
C LYS A 97 12.09 2.54 9.11
N GLU A 98 12.36 1.27 8.81
CA GLU A 98 13.74 0.79 8.76
C GLU A 98 13.92 -0.22 7.62
N ASP A 99 15.05 -0.03 6.94
CA ASP A 99 15.52 -0.71 5.75
C ASP A 99 15.91 -2.17 6.04
N TYR A 100 15.55 -3.06 5.11
CA TYR A 100 15.71 -4.50 5.28
C TYR A 100 17.14 -4.93 4.94
N LYS A 101 17.92 -5.32 5.97
CA LYS A 101 19.04 -6.27 5.82
C LYS A 101 18.56 -7.66 6.23
N PHE A 102 18.81 -8.63 5.36
CA PHE A 102 18.43 -10.02 5.49
C PHE A 102 19.52 -10.73 6.32
N ASN A 103 19.22 -11.11 7.56
CA ASN A 103 20.04 -12.07 8.29
C ASN A 103 19.18 -13.28 8.61
N ASN A 104 19.66 -14.45 8.17
CA ASN A 104 19.17 -15.75 8.63
C ASN A 104 19.37 -15.81 10.14
N LEU A 105 18.29 -15.98 10.88
CA LEU A 105 18.29 -16.10 12.34
C LEU A 105 17.85 -17.51 12.69
N ASP A 106 18.73 -18.47 12.41
CA ASP A 106 18.76 -19.72 13.14
C ASP A 106 19.61 -19.50 14.41
N GLN A 107 19.01 -19.85 15.55
CA GLN A 107 19.67 -20.16 16.83
C GLN A 107 20.36 -19.00 17.58
N LEU A 108 19.62 -18.35 18.50
CA LEU A 108 20.18 -17.74 19.71
C LEU A 108 19.23 -18.00 20.88
N GLU A 109 19.54 -19.04 21.67
CA GLU A 109 18.97 -19.29 23.00
C GLU A 109 19.71 -18.39 24.00
N ASP A 110 19.09 -17.28 24.40
CA ASP A 110 19.61 -16.44 25.50
C ASP A 110 19.00 -16.91 26.83
N GLN A 111 19.87 -17.36 27.75
CA GLN A 111 19.56 -17.91 29.08
C GLN A 111 19.13 -16.87 30.14
N ASN A 112 18.45 -15.79 29.76
CA ASN A 112 17.91 -14.84 30.74
C ASN A 112 16.39 -14.73 30.59
N ASN A 113 15.71 -15.09 31.68
CA ASN A 113 14.26 -15.15 31.89
C ASN A 113 13.57 -13.76 31.79
N GLN A 114 13.69 -13.10 30.64
CA GLN A 114 12.76 -12.06 30.21
C GLN A 114 11.86 -12.69 29.16
N SER A 115 10.55 -12.69 29.40
CA SER A 115 9.56 -13.12 28.40
C SER A 115 9.72 -12.25 27.15
N ILE A 116 10.44 -12.76 26.16
CA ILE A 116 10.60 -12.10 24.86
C ILE A 116 9.25 -12.20 24.16
N GLU A 117 8.50 -11.10 24.15
CA GLU A 117 7.22 -11.07 23.44
C GLU A 117 7.48 -10.96 21.94
N TYR A 118 6.88 -11.86 21.16
CA TYR A 118 7.00 -11.86 19.70
C TYR A 118 5.72 -11.35 19.06
N GLU A 119 5.87 -10.56 17.99
CA GLU A 119 4.76 -10.14 17.13
C GLU A 119 4.89 -10.78 15.76
N TRP A 120 3.77 -11.29 15.23
CA TRP A 120 3.70 -11.79 13.88
C TRP A 120 3.42 -10.64 12.92
N ILE A 121 4.38 -10.37 12.04
CA ILE A 121 4.23 -9.42 10.95
C ILE A 121 3.91 -10.19 9.69
N VAL A 122 2.75 -9.87 9.11
CA VAL A 122 2.34 -10.37 7.80
C VAL A 122 2.66 -9.29 6.79
N ASN A 123 3.36 -9.64 5.72
CA ASN A 123 3.60 -8.76 4.60
C ASN A 123 2.77 -9.21 3.41
N LEU A 124 2.01 -8.30 2.84
CA LEU A 124 1.41 -8.46 1.52
C LEU A 124 2.42 -7.99 0.48
N ALA A 125 3.06 -8.95 -0.19
CA ALA A 125 3.96 -8.72 -1.30
C ALA A 125 3.16 -8.71 -2.62
N ILE A 126 3.09 -7.55 -3.26
CA ILE A 126 2.38 -7.35 -4.53
C ILE A 126 3.42 -7.17 -5.64
N ARG A 127 3.47 -8.12 -6.59
CA ARG A 127 4.37 -8.07 -7.75
C ARG A 127 3.62 -7.60 -8.99
N CYS A 128 4.05 -6.49 -9.56
CA CYS A 128 3.49 -5.98 -10.81
C CYS A 128 3.97 -6.80 -12.02
N TYR A 129 3.05 -7.29 -12.87
CA TYR A 129 3.42 -8.04 -14.08
C TYR A 129 4.07 -7.18 -15.17
N TYR A 130 3.71 -5.89 -15.26
CA TYR A 130 4.25 -5.01 -16.29
C TYR A 130 5.71 -4.61 -16.10
N CYS A 131 6.21 -4.52 -14.86
CA CYS A 131 7.55 -4.00 -14.58
C CYS A 131 8.34 -4.77 -13.53
N ASN A 132 7.79 -5.90 -13.07
CA ASN A 132 8.35 -6.77 -12.02
C ASN A 132 8.68 -6.08 -10.70
N LYS A 133 8.20 -4.85 -10.46
CA LYS A 133 8.38 -4.17 -9.19
C LYS A 133 7.55 -4.89 -8.12
N ILE A 134 8.21 -5.27 -7.04
CA ILE A 134 7.58 -5.79 -5.84
C ILE A 134 7.35 -4.64 -4.86
N LYS A 135 6.13 -4.59 -4.32
CA LYS A 135 5.70 -3.65 -3.31
C LYS A 135 5.25 -4.44 -2.09
N ARG A 136 5.67 -4.05 -0.89
CA ARG A 136 5.32 -4.73 0.35
C ARG A 136 4.50 -3.83 1.26
N HIS A 137 3.47 -4.40 1.86
CA HIS A 137 2.67 -3.77 2.89
C HIS A 137 2.68 -4.66 4.13
N SER A 138 3.30 -4.17 5.21
CA SER A 138 3.37 -4.89 6.49
C SER A 138 2.16 -4.53 7.35
N PHE A 139 1.60 -5.53 8.01
CA PHE A 139 0.60 -5.38 9.06
C PHE A 139 0.90 -6.36 10.18
N VAL A 140 0.47 -5.99 11.39
CA VAL A 140 0.51 -6.87 12.55
C VAL A 140 -0.67 -7.84 12.42
N SER A 141 -0.40 -9.14 12.55
CA SER A 141 -1.48 -10.13 12.61
C SER A 141 -2.17 -10.08 13.96
N CYS A 142 -3.49 -10.04 13.96
CA CYS A 142 -4.33 -10.19 15.14
C CYS A 142 -4.68 -11.66 15.43
N ASP A 143 -4.40 -12.57 14.49
CA ASP A 143 -4.86 -13.97 14.54
C ASP A 143 -3.86 -14.90 15.22
N TYR A 144 -2.65 -14.43 15.49
CA TYR A 144 -1.64 -15.21 16.20
C TYR A 144 -1.58 -14.81 17.68
N PRO A 145 -1.63 -15.78 18.62
CA PRO A 145 -1.45 -15.47 20.03
C PRO A 145 -0.05 -14.88 20.25
N THR A 146 -0.01 -13.74 20.94
CA THR A 146 1.22 -13.19 21.52
C THR A 146 1.61 -14.09 22.69
N ASN A 147 2.75 -14.77 22.58
CA ASN A 147 3.40 -15.43 23.71
C ASN A 147 4.37 -14.45 24.37
#